data_AF-A0A100JVS5-F1
#
_entry.id   AF-A0A100JVS5-F1
#
_cell.length_a   1.000
_cell.length_b   1.000
_cell.length_c   1.000
_cell.angle_alpha   90.00
_cell.angle_beta   90.00
_cell.angle_gamma   90.00
#
_symmetry.space_group_name_H-M   'P 1'
#
loop_
_entity.id
_entity.type
_entity.pdbx_description
1 polymer ?
#
loop_
_entity_poly.entity_id
_entity_poly.type
_entity_poly.pdbx_seq_one_letter_code
_entity_poly.pdbx_strand_id
1 'polypeptide(L)'
;MVELMDVIGCLALPCRTKWKRPSGKPEEPPEPDRLAAATDRDVDLSSLGVDVVWREGREPLYRSDNREPTEVFANGFEARDLSNTDLREYVREDDPSAFVSTSYREDIGDDFGGKYTYEIDAPGGIDVNKTLGDHPLSYEEEVAFPGGVRGEYIKSAAPYDYRTSELGESVPNPHYIPEGERVRDN
;
A
#
# COMPACT_ATOMS: atom_id res chain seq x y z
N MET A 1 16.53 -37.12 -57.82
CA MET A 1 15.20 -36.65 -57.38
C MET A 1 15.25 -35.13 -57.46
N VAL A 2 14.90 -34.59 -58.62
CA VAL A 2 14.85 -33.17 -58.94
C VAL A 2 13.58 -32.99 -59.76
N GLU A 3 12.69 -32.12 -59.33
CA GLU A 3 11.76 -31.48 -60.24
C GLU A 3 11.39 -30.10 -59.69
N LEU A 4 11.13 -29.21 -60.64
CA LEU A 4 11.27 -27.77 -60.62
C LEU A 4 9.87 -27.19 -60.90
N MET A 5 9.53 -26.09 -60.20
CA MET A 5 8.63 -24.99 -60.63
C MET A 5 7.15 -25.27 -60.97
N ASP A 6 6.27 -24.57 -60.25
CA ASP A 6 5.17 -23.75 -60.81
C ASP A 6 4.77 -22.70 -59.74
N VAL A 7 5.10 -21.40 -59.89
CA VAL A 7 4.35 -20.27 -60.50
C VAL A 7 2.86 -20.15 -60.06
N ILE A 8 2.47 -18.89 -59.77
CA ILE A 8 1.09 -18.34 -59.65
C ILE A 8 0.47 -18.58 -58.24
N GLY A 9 -0.09 -17.60 -57.53
CA GLY A 9 -0.47 -16.24 -57.91
C GLY A 9 -0.77 -15.36 -56.69
N CYS A 10 -0.68 -14.07 -56.96
CA CYS A 10 -1.14 -13.00 -56.11
C CYS A 10 -2.67 -13.11 -55.97
N LEU A 11 -3.18 -13.39 -54.77
CA LEU A 11 -4.61 -13.30 -54.48
C LEU A 11 -4.81 -12.28 -53.36
N ALA A 12 -5.25 -11.10 -53.80
CA ALA A 12 -5.76 -10.04 -52.97
C ALA A 12 -6.89 -10.54 -52.07
N LEU A 13 -6.76 -10.35 -50.76
CA LEU A 13 -7.89 -10.40 -49.83
C LEU A 13 -8.58 -9.03 -49.83
N PRO A 14 -9.87 -8.93 -50.23
CA PRO A 14 -10.65 -7.73 -50.04
C PRO A 14 -11.54 -7.92 -48.81
N CYS A 15 -11.25 -7.22 -47.72
CA CYS A 15 -12.29 -6.56 -46.93
C CYS A 15 -11.61 -5.58 -45.97
N ARG A 16 -11.53 -4.32 -46.38
CA ARG A 16 -11.40 -3.21 -45.41
C ARG A 16 -12.72 -3.15 -44.66
N THR A 17 -12.90 -3.97 -43.62
CA THR A 17 -13.82 -3.60 -42.54
C THR A 17 -13.29 -2.28 -42.00
N LYS A 18 -14.04 -1.20 -42.24
CA LYS A 18 -13.73 0.10 -41.67
C LYS A 18 -13.79 -0.07 -40.16
N TRP A 19 -12.64 -0.27 -39.54
CA TRP A 19 -12.51 -0.20 -38.10
C TRP A 19 -12.84 1.25 -37.73
N LYS A 20 -14.09 1.48 -37.29
CA LYS A 20 -14.45 2.75 -36.68
C LYS A 20 -13.71 2.78 -35.36
N ARG A 21 -12.70 3.65 -35.26
CA ARG A 21 -12.14 4.03 -33.96
C ARG A 21 -13.31 4.43 -33.07
N PRO A 22 -13.52 3.79 -31.91
CA PRO A 22 -14.55 4.23 -30.98
C PRO A 22 -14.31 5.71 -30.67
N SER A 23 -15.32 6.53 -30.94
CA SER A 23 -15.29 7.96 -30.64
C SER A 23 -15.65 8.14 -29.17
N GLY A 24 -14.66 7.90 -28.32
CA GLY A 24 -14.66 8.23 -26.90
C GLY A 24 -13.21 8.50 -26.50
N LYS A 25 -12.98 9.46 -25.60
CA LYS A 25 -11.73 9.41 -24.83
C LYS A 25 -11.66 8.03 -24.17
N PRO A 26 -10.48 7.40 -24.07
CA PRO A 26 -10.33 6.26 -23.18
C PRO A 26 -10.95 6.66 -21.84
N GLU A 27 -11.91 5.87 -21.36
CA GLU A 27 -12.43 6.05 -20.01
C GLU A 27 -11.24 5.87 -19.08
N GLU A 28 -10.92 6.90 -18.30
CA GLU A 28 -9.87 6.77 -17.29
C GLU A 28 -10.28 5.63 -16.35
N PRO A 29 -9.34 4.74 -15.99
CA PRO A 29 -9.65 3.67 -15.05
C PRO A 29 -10.23 4.29 -13.77
N PRO A 30 -11.18 3.61 -13.11
CA PRO A 30 -11.74 4.13 -11.87
C PRO A 30 -10.61 4.41 -10.87
N GLU A 31 -10.71 5.55 -10.19
CA GLU A 31 -9.78 5.90 -9.11
C GLU A 31 -9.73 4.75 -8.08
N PRO A 32 -8.54 4.32 -7.63
CA PRO A 32 -8.41 3.25 -6.67
C PRO A 32 -9.01 3.66 -5.32
N ASP A 33 -9.58 2.69 -4.60
CA ASP A 33 -10.10 2.91 -3.25
C ASP A 33 -8.96 3.24 -2.27
N ARG A 34 -8.82 4.52 -1.92
CA ARG A 34 -7.77 5.03 -1.03
C ARG A 34 -7.94 4.56 0.42
N LEU A 35 -9.12 4.09 0.80
CA LEU A 35 -9.44 3.55 2.13
C LEU A 35 -9.62 2.02 2.12
N ALA A 36 -9.13 1.34 1.07
CA ALA A 36 -9.21 -0.10 0.97
C ALA A 36 -8.62 -0.80 2.21
N ALA A 37 -7.55 -0.26 2.79
CA ALA A 37 -6.90 -0.83 3.97
C ALA A 37 -7.52 -0.41 5.32
N ALA A 38 -8.35 0.64 5.36
CA ALA A 38 -8.75 1.30 6.59
C ALA A 38 -9.60 0.42 7.53
N THR A 39 -9.36 0.51 8.83
CA THR A 39 -10.26 -0.03 9.87
C THR A 39 -11.48 0.87 10.04
N ASP A 40 -11.29 2.19 9.92
CA ASP A 40 -12.36 3.18 9.92
C ASP A 40 -12.36 3.98 8.61
N ARG A 41 -13.48 3.90 7.88
CA ARG A 41 -13.62 4.52 6.55
C ARG A 41 -14.28 5.91 6.60
N ASP A 42 -14.62 6.42 7.79
CA ASP A 42 -15.26 7.72 7.96
C ASP A 42 -14.25 8.89 7.98
N VAL A 43 -12.96 8.60 7.84
CA VAL A 43 -11.89 9.62 7.74
C VAL A 43 -12.10 10.57 6.55
N ASP A 44 -12.01 11.88 6.81
CA ASP A 44 -12.15 12.90 5.77
C ASP A 44 -10.85 13.07 4.97
N LEU A 45 -10.82 12.50 3.77
CA LEU A 45 -9.69 12.63 2.85
C LEU A 45 -9.61 14.00 2.15
N SER A 46 -10.64 14.86 2.28
CA SER A 46 -10.62 16.19 1.68
C SER A 46 -9.89 17.23 2.54
N SER A 47 -9.59 16.90 3.80
CA SER A 47 -8.97 17.79 4.80
C SER A 47 -7.55 17.38 5.18
N LEU A 48 -6.76 16.85 4.24
CA LEU A 48 -5.40 16.35 4.51
C LEU A 48 -4.34 17.45 4.74
N GLY A 49 -4.73 18.73 4.64
CA GLY A 49 -3.85 19.89 4.82
C GLY A 49 -2.88 20.15 3.66
N VAL A 50 -2.68 19.17 2.77
CA VAL A 50 -1.73 19.20 1.64
C VAL A 50 -2.26 18.39 0.46
N ASP A 51 -1.77 18.69 -0.75
CA ASP A 51 -1.92 17.77 -1.89
C ASP A 51 -1.02 16.56 -1.66
N VAL A 52 -1.64 15.39 -1.48
CA VAL A 52 -0.92 14.16 -1.13
C VAL A 52 -0.53 13.34 -2.35
N VAL A 53 0.60 12.64 -2.23
CA VAL A 53 1.02 11.61 -3.20
C VAL A 53 0.70 10.25 -2.62
N TRP A 54 -0.27 9.57 -3.22
CA TRP A 54 -0.63 8.20 -2.85
C TRP A 54 0.43 7.20 -3.34
N ARG A 55 0.73 6.21 -2.50
CA ARG A 55 1.54 5.06 -2.87
C ARG A 55 0.75 4.16 -3.82
N GLU A 56 1.33 3.87 -4.97
CA GLU A 56 0.77 2.97 -5.99
C GLU A 56 1.40 1.55 -5.93
N GLY A 57 2.54 1.43 -5.23
CA GLY A 57 3.28 0.18 -5.08
C GLY A 57 2.62 -0.85 -4.17
N ARG A 58 3.23 -2.04 -4.13
CA ARG A 58 2.80 -3.23 -3.35
C ARG A 58 3.94 -3.87 -2.58
N GLU A 59 5.07 -3.16 -2.46
CA GLU A 59 6.20 -3.57 -1.64
C GLU A 59 5.74 -3.75 -0.18
N PRO A 60 6.26 -4.75 0.55
CA PRO A 60 5.92 -4.91 1.96
C PRO A 60 6.27 -3.63 2.72
N LEU A 61 5.40 -3.28 3.66
CA LEU A 61 5.61 -2.19 4.60
C LEU A 61 5.79 -2.77 6.00
N TYR A 62 6.40 -1.99 6.87
CA TYR A 62 6.77 -2.41 8.21
C TYR A 62 6.28 -1.41 9.24
N ARG A 63 5.90 -1.90 10.41
CA ARG A 63 5.53 -1.06 11.54
C ARG A 63 6.17 -1.60 12.82
N SER A 64 6.86 -0.72 13.54
CA SER A 64 7.30 -1.00 14.90
C SER A 64 6.17 -0.69 15.88
N ASP A 65 5.79 -1.66 16.73
CA ASP A 65 4.72 -1.47 17.72
C ASP A 65 4.96 -2.32 18.98
N ASN A 66 4.33 -1.92 20.08
CA ASN A 66 4.45 -2.59 21.37
C ASN A 66 3.27 -3.53 21.69
N ARG A 67 2.17 -3.42 20.95
CA ARG A 67 1.01 -4.29 21.09
C ARG A 67 1.35 -5.71 20.66
N GLU A 68 0.69 -6.68 21.28
CA GLU A 68 0.93 -8.10 21.03
C GLU A 68 0.35 -8.54 19.68
N PRO A 69 0.99 -9.48 18.95
CA PRO A 69 0.50 -9.92 17.65
C PRO A 69 -0.94 -10.43 17.68
N THR A 70 -1.34 -11.13 18.75
CA THR A 70 -2.71 -11.63 18.89
C THR A 70 -3.78 -10.54 18.88
N GLU A 71 -3.49 -9.37 19.45
CA GLU A 71 -4.40 -8.22 19.47
C GLU A 71 -4.43 -7.55 18.09
N VAL A 72 -3.24 -7.27 17.54
CA VAL A 72 -3.09 -6.57 16.26
C VAL A 72 -3.63 -7.40 15.09
N PHE A 73 -3.43 -8.71 15.09
CA PHE A 73 -3.97 -9.58 14.04
C PHE A 73 -5.50 -9.63 14.04
N ALA A 74 -6.13 -9.53 15.21
CA ALA A 74 -7.58 -9.55 15.34
C ALA A 74 -8.23 -8.20 14.97
N ASN A 75 -7.64 -7.09 15.43
CA ASN A 75 -8.26 -5.77 15.33
C ASN A 75 -7.68 -4.91 14.19
N GLY A 76 -6.46 -5.21 13.76
CA GLY A 76 -5.66 -4.32 12.93
C GLY A 76 -5.01 -3.19 13.72
N PHE A 77 -4.56 -2.18 13.00
CA PHE A 77 -4.07 -0.94 13.54
C PHE A 77 -5.12 0.16 13.36
N GLU A 78 -5.72 0.57 14.46
CA GLU A 78 -6.69 1.68 14.46
C GLU A 78 -5.98 3.04 14.57
N ALA A 79 -6.50 4.02 13.84
CA ALA A 79 -6.12 5.42 14.00
C ALA A 79 -6.55 5.95 15.38
N ARG A 80 -5.79 6.89 15.94
CA ARG A 80 -6.00 7.36 17.32
C ARG A 80 -6.99 8.51 17.42
N ASP A 81 -7.10 9.33 16.38
CA ASP A 81 -8.04 10.46 16.31
C ASP A 81 -8.40 10.78 14.84
N LEU A 82 -9.58 10.33 14.40
CA LEU A 82 -10.04 10.55 13.02
C LEU A 82 -10.29 12.03 12.66
N SER A 83 -10.36 12.92 13.65
CA SER A 83 -10.58 14.34 13.41
C SER A 83 -9.29 15.11 13.07
N ASN A 84 -8.13 14.55 13.42
CA ASN A 84 -6.83 15.13 13.09
C ASN A 84 -6.28 14.52 11.80
N THR A 85 -6.64 15.14 10.67
CA THR A 85 -6.31 14.68 9.32
C THR A 85 -5.19 15.48 8.64
N ASP A 86 -4.64 16.53 9.26
CA ASP A 86 -3.58 17.32 8.63
C ASP A 86 -2.24 16.55 8.66
N LEU A 87 -1.77 16.15 7.48
CA LEU A 87 -0.55 15.34 7.36
C LEU A 87 0.70 16.08 7.84
N ARG A 88 0.80 17.40 7.63
CA ARG A 88 1.97 18.19 8.05
C ARG A 88 2.00 18.39 9.55
N GLU A 89 0.84 18.55 10.17
CA GLU A 89 0.72 18.62 11.62
C GLU A 89 1.09 17.28 12.25
N TYR A 90 0.53 16.19 11.75
CA TYR A 90 0.84 14.84 12.20
C TYR A 90 2.35 14.52 12.15
N VAL A 91 3.01 14.73 11.01
CA VAL A 91 4.46 14.45 10.86
C VAL A 91 5.31 15.36 11.75
N ARG A 92 4.83 16.55 12.13
CA ARG A 92 5.61 17.49 12.95
C ARG A 92 5.47 17.22 14.44
N GLU A 93 4.25 16.98 14.89
CA GLU A 93 3.89 17.01 16.31
C GLU A 93 3.80 15.61 16.94
N ASP A 94 3.65 14.55 16.14
CA ASP A 94 3.41 13.16 16.62
C ASP A 94 2.19 13.04 17.56
N ASP A 95 1.21 13.94 17.39
CA ASP A 95 -0.04 13.91 18.11
C ASP A 95 -0.96 12.77 17.63
N PRO A 96 -1.92 12.30 18.46
CA PRO A 96 -2.97 11.40 18.01
C PRO A 96 -3.62 11.89 16.71
N SER A 97 -3.64 11.04 15.69
CA SER A 97 -4.06 11.42 14.34
C SER A 97 -4.94 10.36 13.69
N ALA A 98 -5.46 10.72 12.51
CA ALA A 98 -6.21 9.84 11.63
C ALA A 98 -5.31 8.83 10.91
N PHE A 99 -3.98 8.89 11.12
CA PHE A 99 -3.01 8.09 10.41
C PHE A 99 -2.44 6.97 11.27
N VAL A 100 -2.19 5.84 10.62
CA VAL A 100 -1.28 4.81 11.12
C VAL A 100 0.01 4.87 10.30
N SER A 101 1.12 5.16 10.98
CA SER A 101 2.45 5.14 10.38
C SER A 101 2.89 3.72 10.03
N THR A 102 3.49 3.58 8.86
CA THR A 102 4.26 2.42 8.41
C THR A 102 5.48 2.90 7.63
N SER A 103 6.43 2.02 7.34
CA SER A 103 7.68 2.35 6.67
C SER A 103 8.04 1.33 5.61
N TYR A 104 8.79 1.72 4.58
CA TYR A 104 9.44 0.77 3.67
C TYR A 104 10.60 -0.01 4.32
N ARG A 105 11.05 0.39 5.52
CA ARG A 105 12.21 -0.15 6.21
C ARG A 105 11.86 -1.27 7.18
N GLU A 106 12.37 -2.48 6.93
CA GLU A 106 12.22 -3.62 7.86
C GLU A 106 12.93 -3.36 9.21
N ASP A 107 14.01 -2.59 9.17
CA ASP A 107 14.81 -2.18 10.33
C ASP A 107 14.29 -0.92 11.03
N ILE A 108 13.07 -0.45 10.72
CA ILE A 108 12.48 0.75 11.35
C ILE A 108 12.38 0.62 12.89
N GLY A 109 12.43 -0.61 13.41
CA GLY A 109 12.56 -0.89 14.84
C GLY A 109 13.82 -0.30 15.49
N ASP A 110 14.90 -0.05 14.73
CA ASP A 110 16.12 0.60 15.25
C ASP A 110 15.86 2.04 15.70
N ASP A 111 14.96 2.74 15.00
CA ASP A 111 14.62 4.13 15.29
C ASP A 111 13.52 4.24 16.36
N PHE A 112 12.56 3.31 16.38
CA PHE A 112 11.36 3.40 17.24
C PHE A 112 11.34 2.45 18.45
N GLY A 113 12.17 1.40 18.47
CA GLY A 113 12.34 0.51 19.62
C GLY A 113 11.10 -0.26 20.06
N GLY A 114 10.12 -0.47 19.18
CA GLY A 114 8.95 -1.31 19.47
C GLY A 114 9.34 -2.77 19.67
N LYS A 115 8.58 -3.48 20.50
CA LYS A 115 8.80 -4.91 20.79
C LYS A 115 8.61 -5.83 19.59
N TYR A 116 7.87 -5.37 18.58
CA TYR A 116 7.53 -6.16 17.41
C TYR A 116 7.69 -5.34 16.14
N THR A 117 8.17 -5.99 15.09
CA THR A 117 8.08 -5.50 13.71
C THR A 117 7.00 -6.28 12.99
N TYR A 118 5.98 -5.57 12.51
CA TYR A 118 4.87 -6.11 11.74
C TYR A 118 5.14 -5.95 10.25
N GLU A 119 5.01 -7.02 9.47
CA GLU A 119 5.02 -6.97 8.00
C GLU A 119 3.58 -6.77 7.50
N ILE A 120 3.38 -5.76 6.66
CA ILE A 120 2.08 -5.30 6.17
C ILE A 120 2.09 -5.37 4.64
N ASP A 121 1.12 -6.09 4.08
CA ASP A 121 0.80 -6.14 2.66
C ASP A 121 -0.55 -5.44 2.44
N ALA A 122 -0.50 -4.12 2.29
CA ALA A 122 -1.68 -3.27 2.11
C ALA A 122 -1.60 -2.43 0.82
N PRO A 123 -2.73 -2.23 0.11
CA PRO A 123 -2.82 -1.25 -0.98
C PRO A 123 -2.80 0.19 -0.45
N GLY A 124 -2.27 1.11 -1.25
CA GLY A 124 -2.40 2.54 -0.97
C GLY A 124 -1.50 3.02 0.17
N GLY A 125 -2.03 3.98 0.95
CA GLY A 125 -1.27 4.80 1.87
C GLY A 125 -0.70 6.06 1.21
N ILE A 126 -0.39 7.09 1.99
CA ILE A 126 0.22 8.34 1.54
C ILE A 126 1.73 8.20 1.69
N ASP A 127 2.47 8.38 0.59
CA ASP A 127 3.94 8.40 0.62
C ASP A 127 4.41 9.76 1.16
N VAL A 128 4.90 9.79 2.40
CA VAL A 128 5.16 11.04 3.12
C VAL A 128 6.32 11.80 2.50
N ASN A 129 7.40 11.09 2.14
CA ASN A 129 8.56 11.69 1.50
C ASN A 129 8.20 12.31 0.14
N LYS A 130 7.42 11.61 -0.70
CA LYS A 130 6.97 12.16 -1.97
C LYS A 130 5.99 13.33 -1.80
N THR A 131 5.21 13.33 -0.72
CA THR A 131 4.21 14.38 -0.44
C THR A 131 4.85 15.65 0.12
N LEU A 132 5.74 15.53 1.10
CA LEU A 132 6.32 16.66 1.82
C LEU A 132 7.66 17.13 1.26
N GLY A 133 8.36 16.28 0.50
CA GLY A 133 9.69 16.58 -0.02
C GLY A 133 10.75 16.49 1.07
N ASP A 134 11.57 17.52 1.21
CA ASP A 134 12.63 17.56 2.23
C ASP A 134 12.03 17.89 3.62
N HIS A 135 12.17 16.96 4.57
CA HIS A 135 11.76 17.12 5.96
C HIS A 135 12.67 16.29 6.89
N PRO A 136 12.80 16.66 8.17
CA PRO A 136 13.76 16.03 9.10
C PRO A 136 13.51 14.55 9.37
N LEU A 137 12.29 14.06 9.14
CA LEU A 137 11.88 12.67 9.34
C LEU A 137 11.91 11.84 8.05
N SER A 138 12.50 12.35 6.97
CA SER A 138 12.51 11.66 5.67
C SER A 138 13.25 10.30 5.69
N TYR A 139 14.12 10.08 6.67
CA TYR A 139 14.83 8.81 6.87
C TYR A 139 13.91 7.64 7.30
N GLU A 140 12.69 7.94 7.76
CA GLU A 140 11.71 6.94 8.17
C GLU A 140 11.05 6.26 6.98
N GLU A 141 11.15 6.84 5.78
CA GLU A 141 10.52 6.31 4.56
C GLU A 141 9.04 5.99 4.78
N GLU A 142 8.33 6.92 5.41
CA GLU A 142 6.97 6.70 5.93
C GLU A 142 5.92 6.59 4.81
N VAL A 143 5.02 5.63 5.01
CA VAL A 143 3.72 5.54 4.36
C VAL A 143 2.63 5.65 5.42
N ALA A 144 1.86 6.75 5.37
CA ALA A 144 0.79 7.04 6.34
C ALA A 144 -0.56 6.50 5.84
N PHE A 145 -1.22 5.66 6.64
CA PHE A 145 -2.54 5.11 6.31
C PHE A 145 -3.68 5.86 7.02
N PRO A 146 -4.48 6.66 6.29
CA PRO A 146 -5.66 7.29 6.87
C PRO A 146 -6.71 6.24 7.23
N GLY A 147 -7.28 6.35 8.42
CA GLY A 147 -8.30 5.41 8.92
C GLY A 147 -7.74 4.05 9.35
N GLY A 148 -6.43 3.89 9.42
CA GLY A 148 -5.78 2.68 9.94
C GLY A 148 -5.53 1.57 8.92
N VAL A 149 -5.24 0.37 9.42
CA VAL A 149 -4.91 -0.83 8.62
C VAL A 149 -5.59 -2.06 9.21
N ARG A 150 -6.51 -2.69 8.46
CA ARG A 150 -7.20 -3.91 8.93
C ARG A 150 -6.25 -5.08 9.11
N GLY A 151 -6.56 -5.95 10.08
CA GLY A 151 -5.75 -7.13 10.41
C GLY A 151 -5.50 -8.06 9.23
N GLU A 152 -6.43 -8.16 8.27
CA GLU A 152 -6.29 -9.01 7.07
C GLU A 152 -5.17 -8.59 6.11
N TYR A 153 -4.67 -7.35 6.23
CA TYR A 153 -3.51 -6.85 5.48
C TYR A 153 -2.18 -7.04 6.23
N ILE A 154 -2.22 -7.46 7.49
CA ILE A 154 -1.03 -7.69 8.30
C ILE A 154 -0.61 -9.14 8.08
N LYS A 155 0.58 -9.37 7.53
CA LYS A 155 1.04 -10.70 7.13
C LYS A 155 1.64 -11.48 8.29
N SER A 156 2.48 -10.82 9.09
CA SER A 156 3.18 -11.46 10.20
C SER A 156 3.73 -10.42 11.18
N ALA A 157 4.21 -10.90 12.33
CA ALA A 157 4.91 -10.11 13.32
C ALA A 157 6.11 -10.88 13.85
N ALA A 158 7.27 -10.24 13.96
CA ALA A 158 8.44 -10.81 14.59
C ALA A 158 8.81 -9.99 15.83
N PRO A 159 9.18 -10.62 16.96
CA PRO A 159 9.79 -9.90 18.08
C PRO A 159 11.03 -9.14 17.61
N TYR A 160 11.27 -7.96 18.16
CA TYR A 160 12.42 -7.12 17.81
C TYR A 160 13.25 -6.81 19.05
N ASP A 161 14.56 -7.07 19.00
CA ASP A 161 15.50 -6.64 20.02
C ASP A 161 16.27 -5.40 19.54
N TYR A 162 15.84 -4.23 19.99
CA TYR A 162 16.47 -2.94 19.66
C TYR A 162 17.92 -2.81 20.16
N ARG A 163 18.36 -3.67 21.08
CA ARG A 163 19.74 -3.65 21.59
C ARG A 163 20.71 -4.37 20.67
N THR A 164 20.21 -5.32 19.87
CA THR A 164 21.01 -6.10 18.93
C THR A 164 20.63 -5.83 17.47
N SER A 165 19.54 -5.12 17.21
CA SER A 165 18.98 -4.88 15.88
C SER A 165 18.61 -6.18 15.17
N GLU A 166 18.00 -7.12 15.92
CA GLU A 166 17.68 -8.46 15.42
C GLU A 166 16.18 -8.77 15.52
N LEU A 167 15.64 -9.39 14.47
CA LEU A 167 14.31 -9.99 14.46
C LEU A 167 14.36 -11.41 15.04
N GLY A 168 13.39 -11.73 15.90
CA GLY A 168 13.12 -13.07 16.36
C GLY A 168 12.37 -13.91 15.32
N GLU A 169 11.90 -15.09 15.75
CA GLU A 169 11.07 -15.95 14.90
C GLU A 169 9.73 -15.26 14.57
N SER A 170 9.43 -15.16 13.27
CA SER A 170 8.22 -14.53 12.77
C SER A 170 6.98 -15.39 13.04
N VAL A 171 5.94 -14.76 13.57
CA VAL A 171 4.63 -15.34 13.82
C VAL A 171 3.69 -14.96 12.67
N PRO A 172 3.18 -15.91 11.88
CA PRO A 172 2.24 -15.62 10.79
C PRO A 172 0.87 -15.21 11.34
N ASN A 173 0.23 -14.24 10.69
CA ASN A 173 -1.15 -13.86 11.01
C ASN A 173 -2.14 -14.89 10.42
N PRO A 174 -2.96 -15.58 11.24
CA PRO A 174 -3.96 -16.53 10.74
C PRO A 174 -5.12 -15.86 9.97
N HIS A 175 -5.27 -14.54 10.05
CA HIS A 175 -6.30 -13.76 9.38
C HIS A 175 -5.80 -13.05 8.11
N TYR A 176 -4.51 -13.18 7.77
CA TYR A 176 -3.96 -12.59 6.57
C TYR A 176 -4.59 -13.17 5.30
N ILE A 177 -5.03 -12.30 4.40
CA ILE A 177 -5.58 -12.68 3.09
C ILE A 177 -4.64 -12.14 2.01
N PRO A 178 -3.92 -12.96 1.23
CA PRO A 178 -3.00 -12.46 0.20
C PRO A 178 -3.70 -11.64 -0.90
N GLU A 179 -2.97 -10.71 -1.53
CA GLU A 179 -3.51 -9.83 -2.58
C GLU A 179 -4.31 -10.57 -3.66
N GLY A 180 -3.75 -11.66 -4.20
CA GLY A 180 -4.39 -12.43 -5.27
C GLY A 180 -5.74 -13.05 -4.88
N GLU A 181 -6.01 -13.13 -3.58
CA GLU A 181 -7.28 -13.59 -3.02
C GLU A 181 -8.21 -12.41 -2.70
N ARG A 182 -7.69 -11.26 -2.25
CA ARG A 182 -8.47 -10.03 -1.95
C ARG A 182 -9.15 -9.43 -3.19
N VAL A 183 -8.50 -9.51 -4.36
CA VAL A 183 -9.02 -8.91 -5.61
C VAL A 183 -10.25 -9.64 -6.18
N ARG A 184 -10.58 -10.83 -5.68
CA ARG A 184 -11.70 -11.64 -6.22
C ARG A 184 -13.08 -11.25 -5.69
N ASP A 185 -13.13 -10.49 -4.60
CA ASP A 185 -14.36 -10.15 -3.88
C ASP A 185 -14.83 -8.71 -4.11
N ASN A 186 -14.23 -7.99 -5.07
CA ASN A 186 -14.55 -6.61 -5.44
C ASN A 186 -14.94 -6.50 -6.93
#